data_AF-A0A7J7W2K4-F1
#
_entry.id   AF-A0A7J7W2K4-F1
#
_cell.length_a   1.000
_cell.length_b   1.000
_cell.length_c   1.000
_cell.angle_alpha   90.00
_cell.angle_beta   90.00
_cell.angle_gamma   90.00
#
_symmetry.space_group_name_H-M   'P 1'
#
loop_
_entity.id
_entity.type
_entity.pdbx_description
1 polymer ?
#
loop_
_entity_poly.entity_id
_entity_poly.type
_entity_poly.pdbx_seq_one_letter_code
_entity_poly.pdbx_strand_id
1 'polypeptide(L)'
;MKSSEHLLTQFMMGHELIGDTRMLVCLILRDWLLCHMICRSEASCVQIMAPFLWYLYCEPSQLQEYAKLRLALLKVLLQPRVLHDEEQPSVLEQQILQLCCDMVPCLQIKDLMQTTEAMLFIEEVYLSLSRHPGFWKIQLAQLTLQLLCVCEVSLKITGECTLLIHLLERSVELLKEDFPVELVIIGIALLLLQTPASQQKPILSLALKLLSFADGQKIPKSSSLLVMPALQILSSTALEDCISTDEDGPSRQQLALKLLETVQQGCCRDDHQQLPFELALPISSTYASIFTTWRLLEVLGDESAASDWLASVESLLPITTTIPVPVLLLLVHLLVEDKGRNLRQILKVTTELAQADSSQVPNLIPVLMFKLGRPLEPALYIDILYTLPTLGVHKVCIGQILRVIQLLGTTPQLRAVTLRLLTSLWEKQDRVYPELQRFMAMSWAPSLSASKEVQWEKLIAKAASIRDICKQRPYQHGADMLAAISQVLNECTKPDQATPAALVLQGLHALCQAEVVCIRSTWNALSPKLSCDTRPLILKTLSELFSLVPSLTVNTAEYEVGVWSSRHWLFLHWKDFCFLITFG
;
A
#
# COMPACT_ATOMS: atom_id res chain seq x y z
N MET A 1 27.61 52.76 25.47
CA MET A 1 26.21 53.23 25.32
C MET A 1 25.98 53.95 23.99
N LYS A 2 26.49 55.17 23.72
CA LYS A 2 26.29 55.81 22.40
C LYS A 2 26.95 55.09 21.22
N SER A 3 28.13 54.49 21.43
CA SER A 3 28.81 53.69 20.40
C SER A 3 28.11 52.34 20.10
N SER A 4 27.49 51.73 21.11
CA SER A 4 26.72 50.49 20.98
C SER A 4 25.36 50.71 20.30
N GLU A 5 24.68 51.83 20.56
CA GLU A 5 23.46 52.21 19.84
C GLU A 5 23.73 52.48 18.35
N HIS A 6 24.88 53.09 18.03
CA HIS A 6 25.25 53.41 16.65
C HIS A 6 25.56 52.15 15.81
N LEU A 7 26.26 51.18 16.40
CA LEU A 7 26.50 49.86 15.80
C LEU A 7 25.20 49.06 15.60
N LEU A 8 24.27 49.14 16.55
CA LEU A 8 22.94 48.54 16.46
C LEU A 8 22.10 49.16 15.34
N THR A 9 22.13 50.49 15.18
CA THR A 9 21.42 51.16 14.07
C THR A 9 22.07 50.82 12.73
N GLN A 10 23.39 50.75 12.62
CA GLN A 10 24.05 50.33 11.38
C GLN A 10 23.76 48.87 11.00
N PHE A 11 23.67 47.98 11.98
CA PHE A 11 23.28 46.57 11.76
C PHE A 11 21.79 46.46 11.37
N MET A 12 20.88 47.20 12.04
CA MET A 12 19.46 47.22 11.67
C MET A 12 19.18 47.93 10.33
N MET A 13 20.08 48.79 9.86
CA MET A 13 19.99 49.48 8.55
C MET A 13 20.69 48.73 7.41
N GLY A 14 21.09 47.47 7.61
CA GLY A 14 21.55 46.60 6.52
C GLY A 14 22.96 46.86 5.99
N HIS A 15 23.85 47.53 6.75
CA HIS A 15 25.24 47.66 6.35
C HIS A 15 26.05 46.38 6.64
N GLU A 16 26.84 45.92 5.68
CA GLU A 16 27.76 44.77 5.84
C GLU A 16 28.79 45.02 6.93
N LEU A 17 28.58 44.41 8.09
CA LEU A 17 29.58 44.33 9.16
C LEU A 17 30.44 43.06 8.98
N ILE A 18 31.76 43.22 9.12
CA ILE A 18 32.79 42.16 9.02
C ILE A 18 32.64 41.18 10.20
N GLY A 19 32.96 39.89 10.01
CA GLY A 19 32.62 38.76 10.89
C GLY A 19 32.78 38.98 12.40
N ASP A 20 33.92 39.50 12.88
CA ASP A 20 34.16 39.73 14.31
C ASP A 20 33.25 40.81 14.92
N THR A 21 32.87 41.82 14.14
CA THR A 21 31.93 42.87 14.56
C THR A 21 30.49 42.36 14.71
N ARG A 22 30.07 41.34 13.94
CA ARG A 22 28.72 40.74 14.07
C ARG A 22 28.56 39.96 15.38
N MET A 23 29.58 39.20 15.76
CA MET A 23 29.58 38.47 17.04
C MET A 23 29.60 39.44 18.23
N LEU A 24 30.34 40.54 18.12
CA LEU A 24 30.36 41.61 19.12
C LEU A 24 28.98 42.29 19.26
N VAL A 25 28.31 42.60 18.14
CA VAL A 25 26.95 43.15 18.14
C VAL A 25 25.94 42.17 18.76
N CYS A 26 26.09 40.86 18.51
CA CYS A 26 25.23 39.83 19.09
C CYS A 26 25.45 39.64 20.61
N LEU A 27 26.69 39.74 21.08
CA LEU A 27 27.00 39.73 22.52
C LEU A 27 26.54 41.01 23.21
N ILE A 28 26.70 42.16 22.57
CA ILE A 28 26.16 43.44 23.03
C ILE A 28 24.63 43.39 23.06
N LEU A 29 23.98 42.81 22.04
CA LEU A 29 22.54 42.56 22.02
C LEU A 29 22.12 41.64 23.15
N ARG A 30 22.83 40.53 23.40
CA ARG A 30 22.57 39.60 24.52
C ARG A 30 22.63 40.30 25.88
N ASP A 31 23.68 41.08 26.11
CA ASP A 31 23.88 41.76 27.38
C ASP A 31 22.95 43.00 27.51
N TRP A 32 22.58 43.63 26.39
CA TRP A 32 21.53 44.67 26.34
C TRP A 32 20.13 44.07 26.59
N LEU A 33 19.83 42.91 26.03
CA LEU A 33 18.61 42.11 26.25
C LEU A 33 18.41 41.76 27.72
N LEU A 34 19.47 41.24 28.36
CA LEU A 34 19.49 40.93 29.79
C LEU A 34 19.27 42.18 30.65
N CYS A 35 19.84 43.33 30.27
CA CYS A 35 19.69 44.57 31.02
C CYS A 35 18.37 45.32 30.78
N HIS A 36 17.79 45.29 29.58
CA HIS A 36 16.60 46.08 29.24
C HIS A 36 15.27 45.36 29.45
N MET A 37 15.22 44.02 29.33
CA MET A 37 14.02 43.27 29.70
C MET A 37 13.68 43.38 31.20
N ILE A 38 14.61 43.88 32.03
CA ILE A 38 14.41 44.10 33.46
C ILE A 38 13.84 45.50 33.76
N CYS A 39 13.92 46.48 32.84
CA CYS A 39 13.83 47.89 33.24
C CYS A 39 12.73 48.77 32.62
N ARG A 40 12.17 48.56 31.41
CA ARG A 40 11.04 49.39 30.88
C ARG A 40 10.21 48.69 29.78
N SER A 41 8.88 48.85 29.86
CA SER A 41 7.81 48.33 28.97
C SER A 41 8.21 47.11 28.12
N GLU A 42 8.19 45.94 28.75
CA GLU A 42 8.64 44.66 28.22
C GLU A 42 8.10 44.33 26.82
N ALA A 43 6.83 44.69 26.54
CA ALA A 43 6.17 44.44 25.25
C ALA A 43 6.79 45.20 24.06
N SER A 44 7.24 46.44 24.27
CA SER A 44 7.82 47.27 23.20
C SER A 44 9.19 46.74 22.77
N CYS A 45 9.93 46.10 23.68
CA CYS A 45 11.25 45.53 23.39
C CYS A 45 11.16 44.33 22.43
N VAL A 46 10.15 43.46 22.57
CA VAL A 46 9.98 42.32 21.66
C VAL A 46 9.68 42.78 20.24
N GLN A 47 8.83 43.80 20.09
CA GLN A 47 8.50 44.35 18.77
C GLN A 47 9.71 44.95 18.06
N ILE A 48 10.58 45.66 18.80
CA ILE A 48 11.83 46.21 18.26
C ILE A 48 12.78 45.08 17.83
N MET A 49 12.81 43.98 18.57
CA MET A 49 13.69 42.84 18.29
C MET A 49 13.18 41.88 17.24
N ALA A 50 11.87 41.85 16.97
CA ALA A 50 11.28 40.87 16.07
C ALA A 50 12.01 40.80 14.71
N PRO A 51 12.35 41.91 14.01
CA PRO A 51 13.07 41.84 12.73
C PRO A 51 14.43 41.15 12.83
N PHE A 52 15.16 41.39 13.93
CA PHE A 52 16.46 40.74 14.18
C PHE A 52 16.28 39.23 14.42
N LEU A 53 15.29 38.84 15.22
CA LEU A 53 15.01 37.43 15.47
C LEU A 53 14.60 36.72 14.17
N TRP A 54 13.73 37.34 13.37
CA TRP A 54 13.34 36.84 12.04
C TRP A 54 14.54 36.63 11.13
N TYR A 55 15.44 37.62 11.04
CA TYR A 55 16.68 37.46 10.29
C TYR A 55 17.52 36.31 10.83
N LEU A 56 17.73 36.25 12.15
CA LEU A 56 18.64 35.27 12.75
C LEU A 56 18.14 33.83 12.58
N TYR A 57 16.89 33.53 12.92
CA TYR A 57 16.37 32.16 12.91
C TYR A 57 15.88 31.69 11.54
N CYS A 58 15.46 32.62 10.65
CA CYS A 58 14.94 32.28 9.32
C CYS A 58 15.90 32.67 8.19
N GLU A 59 17.19 32.89 8.50
CA GLU A 59 18.22 33.20 7.51
C GLU A 59 18.31 32.08 6.45
N PRO A 60 18.18 32.37 5.13
CA PRO A 60 18.19 31.33 4.10
C PRO A 60 19.49 30.51 4.02
N SER A 61 20.63 31.13 4.36
CA SER A 61 21.95 30.49 4.39
C SER A 61 22.25 29.76 5.71
N GLN A 62 21.48 30.03 6.76
CA GLN A 62 21.58 29.46 8.11
C GLN A 62 23.04 29.20 8.54
N LEU A 63 23.84 30.27 8.60
CA LEU A 63 25.28 30.16 8.80
C LEU A 63 25.61 29.43 10.12
N GLN A 64 26.50 28.45 10.07
CA GLN A 64 26.88 27.62 11.22
C GLN A 64 27.52 28.44 12.35
N GLU A 65 28.16 29.56 12.01
CA GLU A 65 28.73 30.51 12.96
C GLU A 65 27.70 31.04 13.97
N TYR A 66 26.42 31.12 13.56
CA TYR A 66 25.33 31.60 14.40
C TYR A 66 24.60 30.48 15.15
N ALA A 67 24.94 29.20 14.95
CA ALA A 67 24.28 28.07 15.59
C ALA A 67 24.27 28.17 17.12
N LYS A 68 25.46 28.42 17.72
CA LYS A 68 25.61 28.57 19.18
C LYS A 68 24.85 29.77 19.71
N LEU A 69 24.85 30.88 18.97
CA LEU A 69 24.12 32.09 19.33
C LEU A 69 22.61 31.82 19.33
N ARG A 70 22.09 31.21 18.27
CA ARG A 70 20.66 30.86 18.13
C ARG A 70 20.17 29.98 19.26
N LEU A 71 20.92 28.93 19.59
CA LEU A 71 20.56 28.03 20.68
C LEU A 71 20.62 28.73 22.05
N ALA A 72 21.68 29.49 22.33
CA ALA A 72 21.82 30.19 23.60
C ALA A 72 20.75 31.27 23.77
N LEU A 73 20.47 32.02 22.70
CA LEU A 73 19.45 33.06 22.70
C LEU A 73 18.06 32.46 22.89
N LEU A 74 17.75 31.33 22.24
CA LEU A 74 16.46 30.65 22.36
C LEU A 74 16.21 30.24 23.81
N LYS A 75 17.21 29.63 24.46
CA LYS A 75 17.12 29.24 25.87
C LYS A 75 16.88 30.42 26.80
N VAL A 76 17.50 31.58 26.53
CA VAL A 76 17.30 32.80 27.32
C VAL A 76 15.92 33.40 27.07
N LEU A 77 15.44 33.40 25.82
CA LEU A 77 14.13 33.93 25.46
C LEU A 77 12.99 33.11 26.08
N LEU A 78 13.13 31.77 26.11
CA LEU A 78 12.12 30.83 26.58
C LEU A 78 12.28 30.39 28.04
N GLN A 79 13.27 30.96 28.74
CA GLN A 79 13.49 30.70 30.15
C GLN A 79 12.26 31.15 30.97
N PRO A 80 11.67 30.27 31.81
CA PRO A 80 10.51 30.62 32.62
C PRO A 80 10.86 31.76 33.58
N ARG A 81 10.07 32.84 33.57
CA ARG A 81 10.34 34.03 34.40
C ARG A 81 9.57 34.05 35.72
N VAL A 82 8.50 33.26 35.81
CA VAL A 82 7.60 33.22 36.96
C VAL A 82 7.54 31.79 37.51
N LEU A 83 7.77 31.65 38.82
CA LEU A 83 7.66 30.39 39.59
C LEU A 83 6.23 30.14 40.13
N HIS A 84 5.29 31.03 39.84
CA HIS A 84 3.94 30.99 40.39
C HIS A 84 2.94 30.33 39.42
N ASP A 85 2.06 29.51 39.98
CA ASP A 85 0.91 28.84 39.36
C ASP A 85 -0.14 29.85 38.85
N GLU A 86 0.22 30.74 37.92
CA GLU A 86 -0.79 31.51 37.18
C GLU A 86 -1.29 30.70 35.98
N GLU A 87 -2.61 30.67 35.78
CA GLU A 87 -3.23 29.95 34.66
C GLU A 87 -2.82 30.50 33.28
N GLN A 88 -2.29 31.73 33.23
CA GLN A 88 -1.93 32.43 32.00
C GLN A 88 -0.45 32.86 32.00
N PRO A 89 0.21 32.80 30.83
CA PRO A 89 1.57 33.31 30.65
C PRO A 89 1.61 34.84 30.74
N SER A 90 2.75 35.40 31.14
CA SER A 90 2.95 36.86 31.14
C SER A 90 2.83 37.46 29.73
N VAL A 91 2.45 38.73 29.61
CA VAL A 91 2.31 39.42 28.30
C VAL A 91 3.59 39.33 27.46
N LEU A 92 4.75 39.39 28.13
CA LEU A 92 6.04 39.25 27.47
C LEU A 92 6.25 37.83 26.92
N GLU A 93 6.01 36.81 27.73
CA GLU A 93 6.09 35.41 27.31
C GLU A 93 5.12 35.12 26.17
N GLN A 94 3.92 35.71 26.19
CA GLN A 94 2.96 35.62 25.08
C GLN A 94 3.52 36.15 23.77
N GLN A 95 4.13 37.34 23.78
CA GLN A 95 4.67 37.94 22.56
C GLN A 95 5.89 37.17 22.02
N ILE A 96 6.76 36.69 22.91
CA ILE A 96 7.92 35.89 22.51
C ILE A 96 7.46 34.55 21.92
N LEU A 97 6.55 33.83 22.59
CA LEU A 97 6.06 32.55 22.14
C LEU A 97 5.27 32.65 20.84
N GLN A 98 4.42 33.68 20.69
CA GLN A 98 3.70 33.92 19.45
C GLN A 98 4.66 34.18 18.30
N LEU A 99 5.68 35.04 18.51
CA LEU A 99 6.72 35.29 17.52
C LEU A 99 7.44 33.98 17.13
N CYS A 100 7.84 33.17 18.11
CA CYS A 100 8.48 31.89 17.83
C CYS A 100 7.57 30.92 17.05
N CYS A 101 6.27 30.87 17.36
CA CYS A 101 5.30 30.06 16.61
C CYS A 101 5.20 30.50 15.15
N ASP A 102 5.13 31.81 14.92
CA ASP A 102 5.03 32.40 13.57
C ASP A 102 6.28 32.10 12.73
N MET A 103 7.44 31.91 13.37
CA MET A 103 8.70 31.59 12.71
C MET A 103 8.84 30.11 12.29
N VAL A 104 8.13 29.19 12.94
CA VAL A 104 8.26 27.73 12.68
C VAL A 104 8.13 27.39 11.18
N PRO A 105 7.12 27.88 10.44
CA PRO A 105 6.99 27.64 9.01
C PRO A 105 8.19 28.09 8.16
N CYS A 106 8.98 29.04 8.65
CA CYS A 106 10.05 29.70 7.93
C CYS A 106 11.44 29.14 8.27
N LEU A 107 11.53 28.15 9.17
CA LEU A 107 12.78 27.47 9.49
C LEU A 107 13.30 26.70 8.28
N GLN A 108 14.61 26.69 8.06
CA GLN A 108 15.19 25.89 6.98
C GLN A 108 15.37 24.45 7.44
N ILE A 109 14.99 23.51 6.59
CA ILE A 109 15.13 22.07 6.82
C ILE A 109 15.63 21.41 5.54
N LYS A 110 16.87 21.71 5.13
CA LYS A 110 17.46 21.17 3.89
C LYS A 110 18.56 20.14 4.14
N ASP A 111 19.28 20.26 5.25
CA ASP A 111 20.38 19.37 5.62
C ASP A 111 20.28 18.91 7.08
N LEU A 112 21.19 18.02 7.48
CA LEU A 112 21.22 17.42 8.82
C LEU A 112 21.34 18.46 9.94
N MET A 113 22.17 19.48 9.76
CA MET A 113 22.42 20.49 10.78
C MET A 113 21.20 21.40 10.95
N GLN A 114 20.66 21.88 9.84
CA GLN A 114 19.46 22.72 9.82
C GLN A 114 18.25 21.99 10.41
N THR A 115 18.08 20.71 10.06
CA THR A 115 17.01 19.87 10.61
C THR A 115 17.14 19.71 12.12
N THR A 116 18.36 19.45 12.61
CA THR A 116 18.61 19.30 14.06
C THR A 116 18.31 20.58 14.81
N GLU A 117 18.73 21.73 14.29
CA GLU A 117 18.44 23.03 14.90
C GLU A 117 16.95 23.37 14.87
N ALA A 118 16.25 23.07 13.78
CA ALA A 118 14.82 23.26 13.68
C ALA A 118 14.05 22.36 14.67
N MET A 119 14.46 21.10 14.82
CA MET A 119 13.88 20.18 15.80
C MET A 119 14.05 20.72 17.23
N LEU A 120 15.26 21.15 17.62
CA LEU A 120 15.52 21.74 18.94
C LEU A 120 14.73 23.03 19.16
N PHE A 121 14.59 23.85 18.12
CA PHE A 121 13.80 25.08 18.19
C PHE A 121 12.34 24.75 18.47
N ILE A 122 11.75 23.84 17.70
CA ILE A 122 10.34 23.45 17.84
C ILE A 122 10.12 22.75 19.19
N GLU A 123 11.03 21.89 19.63
CA GLU A 123 10.97 21.24 20.94
C GLU A 123 10.91 22.26 22.08
N GLU A 124 11.81 23.24 22.12
CA GLU A 124 11.84 24.23 23.20
C GLU A 124 10.59 25.13 23.19
N VAL A 125 10.10 25.51 22.00
CA VAL A 125 8.84 26.26 21.85
C VAL A 125 7.67 25.41 22.34
N TYR A 126 7.60 24.14 21.93
CA TYR A 126 6.54 23.22 22.31
C TYR A 126 6.48 23.01 23.83
N LEU A 127 7.64 22.78 24.46
CA LEU A 127 7.76 22.61 25.91
C LEU A 127 7.37 23.87 26.67
N SER A 128 7.66 25.06 26.11
CA SER A 128 7.29 26.34 26.71
C SER A 128 5.79 26.61 26.64
N LEU A 129 5.15 26.32 25.50
CA LEU A 129 3.69 26.40 25.35
C LEU A 129 2.97 25.40 26.28
N SER A 130 3.58 24.23 26.49
CA SER A 130 3.04 23.17 27.36
C SER A 130 2.93 23.57 28.84
N ARG A 131 3.51 24.71 29.26
CA ARG A 131 3.36 25.25 30.63
C ARG A 131 1.95 25.79 30.88
N HIS A 132 1.28 26.31 29.84
CA HIS A 132 -0.08 26.85 29.91
C HIS A 132 -0.95 26.28 28.78
N PRO A 133 -1.23 24.96 28.79
CA PRO A 133 -1.86 24.28 27.66
C PRO A 133 -3.30 24.75 27.39
N GLY A 134 -4.02 25.17 28.41
CA GLY A 134 -5.39 25.71 28.27
C GLY A 134 -5.45 27.03 27.51
N PHE A 135 -4.42 27.87 27.62
CA PHE A 135 -4.34 29.14 26.90
C PHE A 135 -3.86 28.94 25.45
N TRP A 136 -2.84 28.09 25.25
CA TRP A 136 -2.19 27.88 23.95
C TRP A 136 -2.80 26.75 23.11
N LYS A 137 -4.07 26.40 23.30
CA LYS A 137 -4.69 25.24 22.62
C LYS A 137 -4.53 25.26 21.10
N ILE A 138 -4.82 26.40 20.47
CA ILE A 138 -4.75 26.57 19.01
C ILE A 138 -3.30 26.43 18.54
N GLN A 139 -2.38 27.14 19.18
CA GLN A 139 -0.95 27.13 18.83
C GLN A 139 -0.34 25.74 19.05
N LEU A 140 -0.70 25.03 20.12
CA LEU A 140 -0.27 23.66 20.38
C LEU A 140 -0.82 22.67 19.33
N ALA A 141 -2.08 22.82 18.91
CA ALA A 141 -2.65 22.01 17.83
C ALA A 141 -1.96 22.28 16.48
N GLN A 142 -1.70 23.54 16.15
CA GLN A 142 -0.94 23.92 14.95
C GLN A 142 0.50 23.42 14.99
N LEU A 143 1.21 23.56 16.13
CA LEU A 143 2.55 23.02 16.31
C LEU A 143 2.56 21.48 16.23
N THR A 144 1.51 20.80 16.70
CA THR A 144 1.37 19.34 16.57
C THR A 144 1.33 18.93 15.10
N LEU A 145 0.61 19.68 14.26
CA LEU A 145 0.57 19.45 12.81
C LEU A 145 1.90 19.79 12.13
N GLN A 146 2.62 20.84 12.59
CA GLN A 146 3.99 21.12 12.12
C GLN A 146 4.95 19.98 12.51
N LEU A 147 4.89 19.51 13.76
CA LEU A 147 5.71 18.39 14.26
C LEU A 147 5.55 17.16 13.38
N LEU A 148 4.31 16.83 12.99
CA LEU A 148 4.02 15.73 12.07
C LEU A 148 4.71 15.90 10.70
N CYS A 149 4.73 17.14 10.18
CA CYS A 149 5.45 17.46 8.93
C CYS A 149 6.97 17.36 9.12
N VAL A 150 7.50 17.81 10.26
CA VAL A 150 8.93 17.72 10.57
C VAL A 150 9.36 16.27 10.80
N CYS A 151 8.51 15.39 11.35
CA CYS A 151 8.79 13.96 11.45
C CYS A 151 9.16 13.35 10.10
N GLU A 152 8.39 13.69 9.06
CA GLU A 152 8.60 13.18 7.71
C GLU A 152 9.91 13.71 7.10
N VAL A 153 10.18 15.01 7.23
CA VAL A 153 11.43 15.60 6.73
C VAL A 153 12.64 15.06 7.51
N SER A 154 12.53 14.94 8.84
CA SER A 154 13.59 14.37 9.68
C SER A 154 13.88 12.92 9.30
N LEU A 155 12.86 12.09 9.08
CA LEU A 155 13.05 10.71 8.61
C LEU A 155 13.82 10.64 7.29
N LYS A 156 13.55 11.56 6.36
CA LYS A 156 14.24 11.60 5.06
C LYS A 156 15.70 12.05 5.17
N ILE A 157 16.02 12.96 6.09
CA ILE A 157 17.36 13.56 6.21
C ILE A 157 18.23 12.82 7.23
N THR A 158 17.69 12.54 8.41
CA THR A 158 18.41 11.97 9.56
C THR A 158 18.18 10.48 9.74
N GLY A 159 17.06 9.94 9.23
CA GLY A 159 16.63 8.58 9.49
C GLY A 159 15.97 8.37 10.85
N GLU A 160 15.81 9.43 11.66
CA GLU A 160 15.27 9.37 13.02
C GLU A 160 14.13 10.37 13.22
N CYS A 161 13.09 9.95 13.96
CA CYS A 161 12.00 10.84 14.37
C CYS A 161 11.51 10.60 15.80
N THR A 162 12.15 9.69 16.55
CA THR A 162 11.68 9.24 17.88
C THR A 162 11.41 10.40 18.86
N LEU A 163 12.28 11.41 18.93
CA LEU A 163 12.07 12.59 19.79
C LEU A 163 10.78 13.34 19.43
N LEU A 164 10.54 13.54 18.14
CA LEU A 164 9.34 14.23 17.64
C LEU A 164 8.07 13.40 17.90
N ILE A 165 8.16 12.08 17.77
CA ILE A 165 7.06 11.17 18.10
C ILE A 165 6.72 11.21 19.59
N HIS A 166 7.71 11.30 20.48
CA HIS A 166 7.46 11.48 21.92
C HIS A 166 6.82 12.84 22.24
N LEU A 167 7.17 13.91 21.52
CA LEU A 167 6.48 15.20 21.65
C LEU A 167 5.02 15.11 21.19
N LEU A 168 4.75 14.42 20.07
CA LEU A 168 3.38 14.12 19.63
C LEU A 168 2.61 13.26 20.65
N GLU A 169 3.28 12.31 21.29
CA GLU A 169 2.66 11.48 22.33
C GLU A 169 2.26 12.29 23.58
N ARG A 170 3.11 13.24 23.97
CA ARG A 170 2.82 14.19 25.05
C ARG A 170 1.70 15.15 24.67
N SER A 171 1.59 15.52 23.40
CA SER A 171 0.55 16.45 22.94
C SER A 171 -0.86 15.85 23.01
N VAL A 172 -0.99 14.52 22.88
CA VAL A 172 -2.26 13.80 23.10
C VAL A 172 -2.83 14.09 24.50
N GLU A 173 -1.99 14.01 25.54
CA GLU A 173 -2.44 14.19 26.93
C GLU A 173 -2.79 15.64 27.27
N LEU A 174 -2.10 16.59 26.62
CA LEU A 174 -2.29 18.02 26.84
C LEU A 174 -3.56 18.56 26.17
N LEU A 175 -3.80 18.17 24.90
CA LEU A 175 -4.91 18.68 24.10
C LEU A 175 -6.21 17.88 24.29
N LYS A 176 -6.13 16.60 24.66
CA LYS A 176 -7.30 15.71 24.85
C LYS A 176 -8.26 15.78 23.64
N GLU A 177 -9.47 16.30 23.82
CA GLU A 177 -10.49 16.44 22.76
C GLU A 177 -10.09 17.41 21.64
N ASP A 178 -9.24 18.41 21.93
CA ASP A 178 -8.77 19.40 20.95
C ASP A 178 -7.63 18.86 20.06
N PHE A 179 -7.19 17.61 20.28
CA PHE A 179 -6.12 17.00 19.51
C PHE A 179 -6.59 16.69 18.07
N PRO A 180 -5.82 17.02 17.01
CA PRO A 180 -6.19 16.77 15.62
C PRO A 180 -6.03 15.29 15.21
N VAL A 181 -6.78 14.39 15.85
CA VAL A 181 -6.61 12.93 15.77
C VAL A 181 -6.66 12.42 14.33
N GLU A 182 -7.64 12.85 13.53
CA GLU A 182 -7.83 12.38 12.15
C GLU A 182 -6.62 12.70 11.25
N LEU A 183 -6.10 13.92 11.31
CA LEU A 183 -4.94 14.33 10.51
C LEU A 183 -3.67 13.62 10.97
N VAL A 184 -3.51 13.42 12.28
CA VAL A 184 -2.34 12.72 12.84
C VAL A 184 -2.35 11.24 12.48
N ILE A 185 -3.50 10.57 12.49
CA ILE A 185 -3.60 9.17 12.05
C ILE A 185 -3.22 9.01 10.57
N ILE A 186 -3.69 9.91 9.70
CA ILE A 186 -3.31 9.92 8.28
C ILE A 186 -1.79 10.11 8.14
N GLY A 187 -1.21 11.07 8.87
CA GLY A 187 0.23 11.28 8.86
C GLY A 187 1.00 10.08 9.40
N ILE A 188 0.54 9.43 10.47
CA ILE A 188 1.13 8.19 11.00
C ILE A 188 1.10 7.09 9.93
N ALA A 189 -0.02 6.92 9.21
CA ALA A 189 -0.11 5.94 8.13
C ALA A 189 0.94 6.20 7.04
N LEU A 190 1.15 7.47 6.66
CA LEU A 190 2.18 7.86 5.70
C LEU A 190 3.60 7.65 6.23
N LEU A 191 3.85 7.99 7.50
CA LEU A 191 5.14 7.83 8.15
C LEU A 191 5.53 6.34 8.21
N LEU A 192 4.64 5.47 8.71
CA LEU A 192 4.92 4.03 8.85
C LEU A 192 5.37 3.35 7.56
N LEU A 193 4.88 3.82 6.40
CA LEU A 193 5.27 3.30 5.09
C LEU A 193 6.68 3.73 4.64
N GLN A 194 7.21 4.80 5.23
CA GLN A 194 8.52 5.37 4.92
C GLN A 194 9.57 5.05 6.01
N THR A 195 9.12 4.73 7.22
CA THR A 195 9.97 4.56 8.40
C THR A 195 10.74 3.24 8.39
N PRO A 196 12.08 3.25 8.64
CA PRO A 196 12.86 2.03 8.81
C PRO A 196 12.41 1.24 10.04
N ALA A 197 12.60 -0.09 10.05
CA ALA A 197 12.09 -0.97 11.11
C ALA A 197 12.48 -0.54 12.53
N SER A 198 13.67 0.04 12.71
CA SER A 198 14.18 0.54 14.00
C SER A 198 13.34 1.67 14.61
N GLN A 199 12.65 2.46 13.80
CA GLN A 199 11.88 3.65 14.23
C GLN A 199 10.36 3.40 14.23
N GLN A 200 9.89 2.21 13.84
CA GLN A 200 8.45 1.91 13.76
C GLN A 200 7.77 1.74 15.13
N LYS A 201 8.51 1.27 16.16
CA LYS A 201 7.94 0.95 17.49
C LYS A 201 7.30 2.18 18.17
N PRO A 202 7.97 3.35 18.27
CA PRO A 202 7.35 4.56 18.84
C PRO A 202 6.13 5.07 18.05
N ILE A 203 6.14 4.92 16.72
CA ILE A 203 5.03 5.36 15.87
C ILE A 203 3.80 4.47 16.08
N LEU A 204 4.00 3.15 16.18
CA LEU A 204 2.94 2.19 16.47
C LEU A 204 2.34 2.39 17.88
N SER A 205 3.17 2.69 18.88
CA SER A 205 2.67 2.98 20.22
C SER A 205 1.82 4.25 20.25
N LEU A 206 2.23 5.31 19.54
CA LEU A 206 1.44 6.53 19.38
C LEU A 206 0.09 6.23 18.71
N ALA A 207 0.10 5.44 17.62
CA ALA A 207 -1.13 5.05 16.92
C ALA A 207 -2.11 4.32 17.86
N LEU A 208 -1.64 3.33 18.61
CA LEU A 208 -2.44 2.60 19.59
C LEU A 208 -2.98 3.51 20.70
N LYS A 209 -2.16 4.47 21.18
CA LYS A 209 -2.59 5.45 22.17
C LYS A 209 -3.76 6.28 21.63
N LEU A 210 -3.65 6.81 20.41
CA LEU A 210 -4.73 7.59 19.77
C LEU A 210 -6.03 6.79 19.63
N LEU A 211 -5.95 5.50 19.28
CA LEU A 211 -7.15 4.65 19.20
C LEU A 211 -7.75 4.33 20.58
N SER A 212 -6.93 4.29 21.63
CA SER A 212 -7.41 4.00 23.00
C SER A 212 -8.18 5.18 23.64
N PHE A 213 -7.93 6.42 23.19
CA PHE A 213 -8.66 7.61 23.63
C PHE A 213 -10.09 7.71 23.06
N ALA A 214 -10.51 6.77 22.21
CA ALA A 214 -11.84 6.73 21.65
C ALA A 214 -12.90 6.41 22.72
N ASP A 215 -13.52 7.45 23.29
CA ASP A 215 -14.70 7.29 24.15
C ASP A 215 -15.80 6.48 23.43
N GLY A 216 -16.30 5.43 24.09
CA GLY A 216 -17.47 4.67 23.64
C GLY A 216 -17.27 3.72 22.46
N GLN A 217 -16.07 3.13 22.29
CA GLN A 217 -15.73 2.18 21.20
C GLN A 217 -15.74 2.78 19.78
N LYS A 218 -15.92 4.09 19.64
CA LYS A 218 -15.96 4.75 18.32
C LYS A 218 -14.59 5.26 17.91
N ILE A 219 -13.92 4.53 17.02
CA ILE A 219 -12.60 4.89 16.51
C ILE A 219 -12.68 6.00 15.46
N PRO A 220 -11.61 6.80 15.26
CA PRO A 220 -11.52 7.78 14.17
C PRO A 220 -11.73 7.14 12.79
N LYS A 221 -12.29 7.87 11.83
CA LYS A 221 -12.60 7.33 10.49
C LYS A 221 -11.32 6.98 9.72
N SER A 222 -10.28 7.79 9.88
CA SER A 222 -8.95 7.57 9.31
C SER A 222 -8.23 6.31 9.81
N SER A 223 -8.68 5.68 10.90
CA SER A 223 -8.04 4.48 11.47
C SER A 223 -7.87 3.34 10.46
N SER A 224 -8.82 3.20 9.53
CA SER A 224 -8.79 2.23 8.45
C SER A 224 -7.56 2.37 7.53
N LEU A 225 -6.98 3.58 7.40
CA LEU A 225 -5.78 3.83 6.62
C LEU A 225 -4.52 3.18 7.25
N LEU A 226 -4.57 2.85 8.55
CA LEU A 226 -3.49 2.14 9.25
C LEU A 226 -3.43 0.65 8.91
N VAL A 227 -4.47 0.09 8.26
CA VAL A 227 -4.53 -1.34 7.91
C VAL A 227 -3.38 -1.73 6.98
N MET A 228 -3.13 -0.96 5.92
CA MET A 228 -2.06 -1.28 4.98
C MET A 228 -0.66 -1.22 5.62
N PRO A 229 -0.25 -0.13 6.29
CA PRO A 229 1.05 -0.09 6.98
C PRO A 229 1.20 -1.21 8.02
N ALA A 230 0.16 -1.51 8.80
CA ALA A 230 0.20 -2.60 9.78
C ALA A 230 0.44 -3.96 9.10
N LEU A 231 -0.29 -4.26 8.02
CA LEU A 231 -0.13 -5.50 7.27
C LEU A 231 1.26 -5.62 6.62
N GLN A 232 1.86 -4.51 6.18
CA GLN A 232 3.22 -4.52 5.66
C GLN A 232 4.23 -4.91 6.73
N ILE A 233 4.14 -4.33 7.93
CA ILE A 233 5.00 -4.67 9.07
C ILE A 233 4.85 -6.16 9.42
N LEU A 234 3.63 -6.67 9.43
CA LEU A 234 3.36 -8.10 9.67
C LEU A 234 3.89 -9.03 8.57
N SER A 235 3.91 -8.55 7.33
CA SER A 235 4.42 -9.30 6.18
C SER A 235 5.95 -9.29 6.07
N SER A 236 6.62 -8.34 6.74
CA SER A 236 8.08 -8.26 6.75
C SER A 236 8.67 -9.45 7.50
N THR A 237 9.61 -10.16 6.85
CA THR A 237 10.26 -11.33 7.45
C THR A 237 11.03 -10.92 8.70
N ALA A 238 10.76 -11.60 9.82
CA ALA A 238 11.33 -11.37 11.16
C ALA A 238 12.86 -11.51 11.30
N LEU A 239 13.62 -11.52 10.19
CA LEU A 239 15.07 -11.67 10.23
C LEU A 239 15.77 -10.48 10.91
N GLU A 240 15.15 -9.30 10.89
CA GLU A 240 15.65 -8.10 11.59
C GLU A 240 15.34 -8.12 13.11
N ASP A 241 14.27 -8.80 13.53
CA ASP A 241 13.92 -8.92 14.95
C ASP A 241 14.84 -9.91 15.70
N CYS A 242 15.65 -10.70 14.97
CA CYS A 242 16.65 -11.59 15.56
C CYS A 242 17.95 -10.89 15.97
N ILE A 243 18.14 -9.61 15.62
CA ILE A 243 19.38 -8.85 15.91
C ILE A 243 19.22 -7.97 17.17
N SER A 244 18.01 -7.67 17.60
CA SER A 244 17.73 -6.89 18.82
C SER A 244 17.29 -7.81 19.98
N THR A 245 18.22 -8.55 20.58
CA THR A 245 17.95 -9.46 21.70
C THR A 245 17.79 -8.78 23.07
N ASP A 246 17.54 -7.47 23.17
CA ASP A 246 17.68 -6.78 24.48
C ASP A 246 16.71 -5.60 24.74
N GLU A 247 15.46 -5.67 24.31
CA GLU A 247 14.44 -4.66 24.68
C GLU A 247 13.26 -5.30 25.41
N ASP A 248 13.16 -5.07 26.73
CA ASP A 248 11.98 -5.34 27.54
C ASP A 248 10.76 -4.57 26.97
N GLY A 249 9.95 -5.22 26.14
CA GLY A 249 8.75 -4.62 25.57
C GLY A 249 8.13 -5.42 24.41
N PRO A 250 6.91 -5.06 23.99
CA PRO A 250 6.26 -5.72 22.87
C PRO A 250 7.04 -5.49 21.57
N SER A 251 7.14 -6.52 20.74
CA SER A 251 7.79 -6.40 19.42
C SER A 251 6.97 -5.53 18.48
N ARG A 252 7.60 -4.97 17.44
CA ARG A 252 6.92 -4.18 16.41
C ARG A 252 5.76 -4.96 15.75
N GLN A 253 5.92 -6.27 15.55
CA GLN A 253 4.89 -7.13 14.99
C GLN A 253 3.71 -7.32 15.95
N GLN A 254 3.98 -7.49 17.25
CA GLN A 254 2.92 -7.56 18.27
C GLN A 254 2.12 -6.25 18.35
N LEU A 255 2.80 -5.10 18.28
CA LEU A 255 2.13 -3.80 18.23
C LEU A 255 1.29 -3.63 16.96
N ALA A 256 1.80 -4.04 15.80
CA ALA A 256 1.05 -4.00 14.53
C ALA A 256 -0.18 -4.94 14.54
N LEU A 257 -0.06 -6.14 15.13
CA LEU A 257 -1.20 -7.05 15.32
C LEU A 257 -2.27 -6.40 16.21
N LYS A 258 -1.86 -5.89 17.38
CA LYS A 258 -2.77 -5.21 18.30
C LYS A 258 -3.46 -4.02 17.65
N LEU A 259 -2.72 -3.23 16.85
CA LEU A 259 -3.27 -2.11 16.09
C LEU A 259 -4.36 -2.59 15.13
N LEU A 260 -4.08 -3.64 14.36
CA LEU A 260 -5.02 -4.22 13.42
C LEU A 260 -6.29 -4.73 14.11
N GLU A 261 -6.15 -5.42 15.24
CA GLU A 261 -7.28 -5.89 16.06
C GLU A 261 -8.13 -4.72 16.57
N THR A 262 -7.51 -3.64 17.06
CA THR A 262 -8.25 -2.46 17.54
C THR A 262 -9.03 -1.76 16.43
N VAL A 263 -8.44 -1.62 15.24
CA VAL A 263 -9.11 -1.02 14.07
C VAL A 263 -10.27 -1.90 13.58
N GLN A 264 -10.15 -3.23 13.71
CA GLN A 264 -11.21 -4.15 13.32
C GLN A 264 -12.40 -4.17 14.28
N GLN A 265 -12.14 -4.02 15.59
CA GLN A 265 -13.17 -4.10 16.62
C GLN A 265 -13.94 -2.78 16.79
N GLY A 266 -13.33 -1.65 16.47
CA GLY A 266 -13.96 -0.34 16.59
C GLY A 266 -14.97 -0.04 15.48
N CYS A 267 -16.08 0.61 15.84
CA CYS A 267 -16.95 1.24 14.84
C CYS A 267 -16.44 2.65 14.54
N CYS A 268 -16.37 3.04 13.26
CA CYS A 268 -15.95 4.40 12.91
C CYS A 268 -16.92 5.45 13.47
N ARG A 269 -16.40 6.62 13.87
CA ARG A 269 -17.21 7.80 14.16
C ARG A 269 -17.85 8.32 12.86
N ASP A 270 -19.17 8.50 12.86
CA ASP A 270 -19.93 9.12 11.76
C ASP A 270 -20.05 10.64 11.89
N ASP A 271 -19.51 11.23 12.97
CA ASP A 271 -19.66 12.65 13.23
C ASP A 271 -18.77 13.47 12.29
N HIS A 272 -19.39 14.35 11.49
CA HIS A 272 -18.69 15.39 10.76
C HIS A 272 -18.08 16.39 11.75
N GLN A 273 -16.83 16.15 12.15
CA GLN A 273 -16.09 17.08 12.98
C GLN A 273 -15.60 18.23 12.10
N GLN A 274 -16.17 19.43 12.30
CA GLN A 274 -15.54 20.65 11.81
C GLN A 274 -14.19 20.77 12.51
N LEU A 275 -13.12 20.61 11.73
CA LEU A 275 -11.77 20.71 12.25
C LEU A 275 -11.53 22.19 12.64
N PRO A 276 -11.26 22.49 13.93
CA PRO A 276 -11.13 23.89 14.35
C PRO A 276 -9.81 24.53 13.88
N PHE A 277 -8.88 23.73 13.35
CA PHE A 277 -7.48 24.09 13.17
C PHE A 277 -6.98 23.77 11.76
N GLU A 278 -6.83 24.79 10.92
CA GLU A 278 -6.15 24.68 9.63
C GLU A 278 -4.77 25.33 9.71
N LEU A 279 -3.82 24.76 8.98
CA LEU A 279 -2.45 25.19 9.00
C LEU A 279 -2.14 26.00 7.74
N ALA A 280 -2.09 27.32 7.88
CA ALA A 280 -1.96 28.24 6.75
C ALA A 280 -0.61 28.16 6.02
N LEU A 281 0.48 27.89 6.76
CA LEU A 281 1.84 27.84 6.23
C LEU A 281 2.56 26.58 6.74
N PRO A 282 2.43 25.44 6.06
CA PRO A 282 3.11 24.21 6.46
C PRO A 282 4.57 24.22 6.06
N ILE A 283 5.42 23.66 6.93
CA ILE A 283 6.86 23.55 6.68
C ILE A 283 7.21 22.56 5.55
N SER A 284 6.31 21.61 5.28
CA SER A 284 6.43 20.60 4.23
C SER A 284 5.12 20.47 3.46
N SER A 285 5.23 20.14 2.17
CA SER A 285 4.08 19.81 1.30
C SER A 285 3.22 18.64 1.79
N THR A 286 3.73 17.86 2.74
CA THR A 286 3.06 16.70 3.32
C THR A 286 1.77 17.06 4.05
N TYR A 287 1.69 18.25 4.65
CA TYR A 287 0.44 18.73 5.23
C TYR A 287 -0.69 18.78 4.19
N ALA A 288 -0.40 19.31 2.99
CA ALA A 288 -1.39 19.39 1.91
C ALA A 288 -1.87 17.99 1.49
N SER A 289 -0.96 17.02 1.47
CA SER A 289 -1.31 15.62 1.17
C SER A 289 -2.20 15.02 2.27
N ILE A 290 -1.85 15.22 3.55
CA ILE A 290 -2.62 14.75 4.71
C ILE A 290 -4.03 15.38 4.70
N PHE A 291 -4.10 16.70 4.55
CA PHE A 291 -5.35 17.45 4.56
C PHE A 291 -6.27 17.07 3.40
N THR A 292 -5.72 16.92 2.19
CA THR A 292 -6.50 16.47 1.02
C THR A 292 -7.00 15.04 1.21
N THR A 293 -6.18 14.15 1.78
CA THR A 293 -6.59 12.77 2.09
C THR A 293 -7.73 12.74 3.08
N TRP A 294 -7.67 13.57 4.12
CA TRP A 294 -8.75 13.71 5.10
C TRP A 294 -10.04 14.18 4.44
N ARG A 295 -10.00 15.26 3.64
CA ARG A 295 -11.17 15.77 2.91
C ARG A 295 -11.79 14.74 1.97
N LEU A 296 -10.96 13.98 1.25
CA LEU A 296 -11.45 12.90 0.40
C LEU A 296 -12.09 11.80 1.25
N LEU A 297 -11.49 11.42 2.37
CA LEU A 297 -12.05 10.41 3.28
C LEU A 297 -13.42 10.81 3.84
N GLU A 298 -13.67 12.10 4.09
CA GLU A 298 -15.00 12.59 4.50
C GLU A 298 -16.06 12.25 3.44
N VAL A 299 -15.74 12.46 2.16
CA VAL A 299 -16.66 12.31 1.02
C VAL A 299 -16.79 10.85 0.55
N LEU A 300 -15.71 10.07 0.61
CA LEU A 300 -15.65 8.68 0.13
C LEU A 300 -16.52 7.70 0.94
N GLY A 301 -17.22 8.17 1.98
CA GLY A 301 -18.27 7.38 2.63
C GLY A 301 -19.51 7.19 1.75
N ASP A 302 -19.73 8.06 0.76
CA ASP A 302 -20.80 7.92 -0.22
C ASP A 302 -20.41 6.98 -1.37
N GLU A 303 -21.29 6.03 -1.71
CA GLU A 303 -21.04 5.01 -2.72
C GLU A 303 -20.88 5.62 -4.13
N SER A 304 -21.68 6.65 -4.46
CA SER A 304 -21.53 7.38 -5.74
C SER A 304 -20.21 8.12 -5.82
N ALA A 305 -19.87 8.88 -4.77
CA ALA A 305 -18.62 9.62 -4.75
C ALA A 305 -17.39 8.70 -4.82
N ALA A 306 -17.43 7.52 -4.18
CA ALA A 306 -16.39 6.52 -4.29
C ALA A 306 -16.24 5.98 -5.72
N SER A 307 -17.35 5.68 -6.40
CA SER A 307 -17.34 5.25 -7.81
C SER A 307 -16.78 6.33 -8.75
N ASP A 308 -17.19 7.59 -8.57
CA ASP A 308 -16.72 8.72 -9.39
C ASP A 308 -15.22 9.00 -9.16
N TRP A 309 -14.77 8.90 -7.91
CA TRP A 309 -13.36 9.00 -7.57
C TRP A 309 -12.54 7.86 -8.20
N LEU A 310 -13.02 6.61 -8.11
CA LEU A 310 -12.37 5.45 -8.74
C LEU A 310 -12.28 5.62 -10.27
N ALA A 311 -13.33 6.09 -10.92
CA ALA A 311 -13.33 6.37 -12.36
C ALA A 311 -12.33 7.49 -12.71
N SER A 312 -12.22 8.51 -11.87
CA SER A 312 -11.25 9.61 -12.04
C SER A 312 -9.82 9.09 -11.92
N VAL A 313 -9.53 8.26 -10.91
CA VAL A 313 -8.23 7.59 -10.74
C VAL A 313 -7.92 6.72 -11.96
N GLU A 314 -8.86 5.87 -12.38
CA GLU A 314 -8.74 4.99 -13.56
C GLU A 314 -8.31 5.78 -14.80
N SER A 315 -8.94 6.93 -15.05
CA SER A 315 -8.63 7.77 -16.22
C SER A 315 -7.20 8.36 -16.23
N LEU A 316 -6.58 8.50 -15.05
CA LEU A 316 -5.24 9.10 -14.89
C LEU A 316 -4.12 8.06 -14.84
N LEU A 317 -4.42 6.79 -14.56
CA LEU A 317 -3.44 5.71 -14.48
C LEU A 317 -2.59 5.55 -15.76
N PRO A 318 -3.12 5.64 -16.99
CA PRO A 318 -2.32 5.46 -18.21
C PRO A 318 -1.19 6.48 -18.39
N ILE A 319 -1.29 7.65 -17.74
CA ILE A 319 -0.35 8.76 -17.85
C ILE A 319 0.58 8.83 -16.62
N THR A 320 0.28 8.06 -15.57
CA THR A 320 0.99 8.12 -14.29
C THR A 320 2.07 7.05 -14.21
N THR A 321 3.31 7.46 -13.87
CA THR A 321 4.44 6.53 -13.69
C THR A 321 4.69 6.13 -12.25
N THR A 322 4.35 7.02 -11.31
CA THR A 322 4.54 6.81 -9.87
C THR A 322 3.26 7.16 -9.16
N ILE A 323 2.73 6.22 -8.38
CA ILE A 323 1.46 6.42 -7.69
C ILE A 323 1.71 7.13 -6.36
N PRO A 324 1.04 8.27 -6.09
CA PRO A 324 1.15 8.91 -4.78
C PRO A 324 0.63 7.99 -3.68
N VAL A 325 1.42 7.83 -2.60
CA VAL A 325 1.08 7.00 -1.45
C VAL A 325 -0.32 7.30 -0.87
N PRO A 326 -0.77 8.57 -0.76
CA PRO A 326 -2.13 8.87 -0.31
C PRO A 326 -3.24 8.24 -1.16
N VAL A 327 -3.05 8.19 -2.49
CA VAL A 327 -4.02 7.57 -3.41
C VAL A 327 -4.10 6.07 -3.16
N LEU A 328 -2.96 5.42 -2.94
CA LEU A 328 -2.91 3.99 -2.59
C LEU A 328 -3.60 3.72 -1.24
N LEU A 329 -3.36 4.57 -0.24
CA LEU A 329 -4.01 4.46 1.08
C LEU A 329 -5.54 4.58 0.97
N LEU A 330 -6.05 5.54 0.19
CA LEU A 330 -7.49 5.72 -0.05
C LEU A 330 -8.09 4.53 -0.81
N LEU A 331 -7.39 4.00 -1.82
CA LEU A 331 -7.83 2.79 -2.53
C LEU A 331 -7.92 1.59 -1.58
N VAL A 332 -6.93 1.42 -0.69
CA VAL A 332 -6.95 0.34 0.31
C VAL A 332 -8.07 0.55 1.33
N HIS A 333 -8.32 1.79 1.76
CA HIS A 333 -9.48 2.10 2.59
C HIS A 333 -10.78 1.60 1.95
N LEU A 334 -11.03 1.95 0.69
CA LEU A 334 -12.21 1.47 -0.05
C LEU A 334 -12.22 -0.06 -0.16
N LEU A 335 -11.09 -0.69 -0.46
CA LEU A 335 -10.98 -2.14 -0.56
C LEU A 335 -11.32 -2.84 0.78
N VAL A 336 -10.89 -2.28 1.90
CA VAL A 336 -11.13 -2.85 3.23
C VAL A 336 -12.59 -2.66 3.66
N GLU A 337 -13.15 -1.46 3.45
CA GLU A 337 -14.50 -1.08 3.90
C GLU A 337 -15.62 -1.62 2.99
N ASP A 338 -15.40 -1.77 1.69
CA ASP A 338 -16.46 -2.11 0.74
C ASP A 338 -17.13 -3.46 1.06
N LYS A 339 -18.46 -3.49 1.10
CA LYS A 339 -19.24 -4.70 1.43
C LYS A 339 -19.59 -5.56 0.22
N GLY A 340 -19.16 -5.16 -0.98
CA GLY A 340 -19.27 -5.97 -2.21
C GLY A 340 -19.79 -5.22 -3.44
N ARG A 341 -20.42 -4.05 -3.28
CA ARG A 341 -21.07 -3.33 -4.39
C ARG A 341 -20.05 -2.74 -5.35
N ASN A 342 -19.01 -2.08 -4.82
CA ASN A 342 -17.98 -1.44 -5.62
C ASN A 342 -16.72 -2.32 -5.75
N LEU A 343 -16.66 -3.48 -5.08
CA LEU A 343 -15.47 -4.33 -5.02
C LEU A 343 -14.89 -4.65 -6.40
N ARG A 344 -15.72 -4.96 -7.40
CA ARG A 344 -15.23 -5.27 -8.75
C ARG A 344 -14.52 -4.10 -9.41
N GLN A 345 -15.05 -2.88 -9.24
CA GLN A 345 -14.43 -1.66 -9.75
C GLN A 345 -13.13 -1.37 -8.98
N ILE A 346 -13.14 -1.53 -7.65
CA ILE A 346 -11.95 -1.36 -6.80
C ILE A 346 -10.85 -2.34 -7.22
N LEU A 347 -11.19 -3.61 -7.42
CA LEU A 347 -10.24 -4.64 -7.87
C LEU A 347 -9.70 -4.30 -9.26
N LYS A 348 -10.54 -3.87 -10.20
CA LYS A 348 -10.10 -3.41 -11.53
C LYS A 348 -9.08 -2.27 -11.41
N VAL A 349 -9.40 -1.20 -10.69
CA VAL A 349 -8.47 -0.07 -10.46
C VAL A 349 -7.20 -0.54 -9.76
N THR A 350 -7.29 -1.48 -8.82
CA THR A 350 -6.13 -2.09 -8.15
C THR A 350 -5.21 -2.79 -9.15
N THR A 351 -5.75 -3.51 -10.13
CA THR A 351 -4.95 -4.18 -11.16
C THR A 351 -4.27 -3.20 -12.11
N GLU A 352 -4.95 -2.12 -12.48
CA GLU A 352 -4.40 -1.09 -13.36
C GLU A 352 -3.34 -0.25 -12.65
N LEU A 353 -3.55 0.05 -11.37
CA LEU A 353 -2.56 0.72 -10.52
C LEU A 353 -1.28 -0.11 -10.40
N ALA A 354 -1.42 -1.42 -10.17
CA ALA A 354 -0.29 -2.35 -10.13
C ALA A 354 0.46 -2.47 -11.47
N GLN A 355 -0.22 -2.24 -12.60
CA GLN A 355 0.39 -2.17 -13.92
C GLN A 355 1.15 -0.86 -14.13
N ALA A 356 0.59 0.26 -13.67
CA ALA A 356 1.20 1.58 -13.76
C ALA A 356 2.44 1.70 -12.86
N ASP A 357 2.35 1.22 -11.61
CA ASP A 357 3.44 1.25 -10.63
C ASP A 357 3.56 -0.10 -9.91
N SER A 358 4.42 -0.96 -10.45
CA SER A 358 4.65 -2.30 -9.90
C SER A 358 5.32 -2.31 -8.52
N SER A 359 5.89 -1.19 -8.07
CA SER A 359 6.50 -1.09 -6.74
C SER A 359 5.46 -1.17 -5.62
N GLN A 360 4.19 -0.92 -5.92
CA GLN A 360 3.08 -0.97 -4.96
C GLN A 360 2.50 -2.37 -4.74
N VAL A 361 2.81 -3.35 -5.61
CA VAL A 361 2.27 -4.71 -5.51
C VAL A 361 2.54 -5.40 -4.15
N PRO A 362 3.74 -5.29 -3.54
CA PRO A 362 4.00 -5.84 -2.21
C PRO A 362 3.06 -5.28 -1.13
N ASN A 363 2.55 -4.07 -1.31
CA ASN A 363 1.63 -3.41 -0.38
C ASN A 363 0.20 -3.93 -0.54
N LEU A 364 -0.19 -4.30 -1.76
CA LEU A 364 -1.53 -4.75 -2.12
C LEU A 364 -1.81 -6.22 -1.77
N ILE A 365 -0.81 -7.10 -1.87
CA ILE A 365 -0.99 -8.54 -1.62
C ILE A 365 -1.48 -8.83 -0.19
N PRO A 366 -0.85 -8.30 0.88
CA PRO A 366 -1.33 -8.51 2.24
C PRO A 366 -2.75 -7.98 2.46
N VAL A 367 -3.12 -6.88 1.80
CA VAL A 367 -4.46 -6.28 1.90
C VAL A 367 -5.52 -7.17 1.25
N LEU A 368 -5.25 -7.74 0.07
CA LEU A 368 -6.16 -8.71 -0.55
C LEU A 368 -6.32 -9.96 0.31
N MET A 369 -5.24 -10.45 0.92
CA MET A 369 -5.29 -11.57 1.85
C MET A 369 -6.10 -11.26 3.09
N PHE A 370 -5.93 -10.07 3.63
CA PHE A 370 -6.72 -9.58 4.73
C PHE A 370 -8.21 -9.50 4.38
N LYS A 371 -8.54 -9.05 3.16
CA LYS A 371 -9.93 -8.99 2.68
C LYS A 371 -10.55 -10.38 2.51
N LEU A 372 -9.80 -11.38 2.03
CA LEU A 372 -10.24 -12.78 1.99
C LEU A 372 -10.50 -13.38 3.37
N GLY A 373 -9.89 -12.85 4.43
CA GLY A 373 -10.16 -13.26 5.81
C GLY A 373 -11.50 -12.74 6.36
N ARG A 374 -12.21 -11.87 5.64
CA ARG A 374 -13.46 -11.24 6.08
C ARG A 374 -14.69 -11.89 5.42
N PRO A 375 -15.88 -11.81 6.04
CA PRO A 375 -17.10 -12.36 5.46
C PRO A 375 -17.49 -11.61 4.18
N LEU A 376 -17.64 -12.35 3.07
CA LEU A 376 -18.03 -11.84 1.77
C LEU A 376 -19.02 -12.80 1.09
N GLU A 377 -19.68 -12.33 0.04
CA GLU A 377 -20.43 -13.23 -0.84
C GLU A 377 -19.48 -14.19 -1.58
N PRO A 378 -19.86 -15.46 -1.80
CA PRO A 378 -19.03 -16.46 -2.48
C PRO A 378 -18.40 -15.99 -3.80
N ALA A 379 -19.15 -15.25 -4.62
CA ALA A 379 -18.68 -14.72 -5.89
C ALA A 379 -17.53 -13.71 -5.74
N LEU A 380 -17.55 -12.91 -4.67
CA LEU A 380 -16.55 -11.87 -4.43
C LEU A 380 -15.21 -12.45 -3.96
N TYR A 381 -15.22 -13.59 -3.25
CA TYR A 381 -13.97 -14.32 -2.96
C TYR A 381 -13.27 -14.74 -4.25
N ILE A 382 -14.02 -15.18 -5.25
CA ILE A 382 -13.47 -15.55 -6.56
C ILE A 382 -12.88 -14.32 -7.24
N ASP A 383 -13.60 -13.19 -7.26
CA ASP A 383 -13.11 -11.95 -7.87
C ASP A 383 -11.76 -11.51 -7.24
N ILE A 384 -11.62 -11.57 -5.91
CA ILE A 384 -10.35 -11.27 -5.21
C ILE A 384 -9.27 -12.29 -5.55
N LEU A 385 -9.58 -13.59 -5.53
CA LEU A 385 -8.60 -14.64 -5.82
C LEU A 385 -8.04 -14.54 -7.23
N TYR A 386 -8.89 -14.30 -8.23
CA TYR A 386 -8.48 -14.13 -9.63
C TYR A 386 -7.84 -12.76 -9.91
N THR A 387 -7.87 -11.82 -8.97
CA THR A 387 -7.08 -10.60 -9.02
C THR A 387 -5.59 -10.89 -8.76
N LEU A 388 -5.24 -11.86 -7.90
CA LEU A 388 -3.83 -12.12 -7.52
C LEU A 388 -2.90 -12.41 -8.70
N PRO A 389 -3.24 -13.30 -9.66
CA PRO A 389 -2.38 -13.55 -10.81
C PRO A 389 -2.15 -12.32 -11.69
N THR A 390 -3.12 -11.39 -11.75
CA THR A 390 -3.02 -10.18 -12.57
C THR A 390 -2.02 -9.17 -11.99
N LEU A 391 -1.72 -9.25 -10.69
CA LEU A 391 -0.65 -8.46 -10.05
C LEU A 391 0.75 -8.96 -10.42
N GLY A 392 0.86 -10.14 -11.06
CA GLY A 392 2.12 -10.76 -11.48
C GLY A 392 2.81 -10.10 -12.68
N VAL A 393 2.66 -8.80 -12.87
CA VAL A 393 3.22 -8.07 -14.03
C VAL A 393 4.74 -7.93 -13.91
N HIS A 394 5.25 -7.70 -12.70
CA HIS A 394 6.67 -7.46 -12.47
C HIS A 394 7.41 -8.65 -11.83
N LYS A 395 8.71 -8.74 -12.14
CA LYS A 395 9.52 -9.92 -11.79
C LYS A 395 9.72 -10.13 -10.29
N VAL A 396 9.71 -9.05 -9.52
CA VAL A 396 10.06 -9.04 -8.10
C VAL A 396 8.92 -9.57 -7.24
N CYS A 397 7.66 -9.38 -7.65
CA CYS A 397 6.49 -9.68 -6.82
C CYS A 397 5.98 -11.12 -6.96
N ILE A 398 6.46 -11.86 -7.97
CA ILE A 398 5.98 -13.23 -8.27
C ILE A 398 6.24 -14.19 -7.12
N GLY A 399 7.37 -14.08 -6.43
CA GLY A 399 7.67 -14.95 -5.28
C GLY A 399 6.62 -14.82 -4.17
N GLN A 400 6.16 -13.60 -3.89
CA GLN A 400 5.12 -13.34 -2.90
C GLN A 400 3.75 -13.87 -3.36
N ILE A 401 3.36 -13.58 -4.60
CA ILE A 401 2.09 -14.06 -5.18
C ILE A 401 2.05 -15.60 -5.21
N LEU A 402 3.14 -16.22 -5.64
CA LEU A 402 3.28 -17.67 -5.72
C LEU A 402 3.15 -18.31 -4.33
N ARG A 403 3.82 -17.75 -3.30
CA ARG A 403 3.72 -18.24 -1.92
C ARG A 403 2.28 -18.19 -1.40
N VAL A 404 1.55 -17.11 -1.70
CA VAL A 404 0.14 -16.97 -1.34
C VAL A 404 -0.72 -18.02 -2.03
N ILE A 405 -0.58 -18.19 -3.35
CA ILE A 405 -1.35 -19.20 -4.11
C ILE A 405 -1.04 -20.62 -3.63
N GLN A 406 0.23 -20.92 -3.33
CA GLN A 406 0.64 -22.21 -2.78
C GLN A 406 0.09 -22.47 -1.37
N LEU A 407 0.00 -21.43 -0.53
CA LEU A 407 -0.63 -21.54 0.80
C LEU A 407 -2.09 -21.97 0.67
N LEU A 408 -2.85 -21.42 -0.28
CA LEU A 408 -4.22 -21.87 -0.56
C LEU A 408 -4.26 -23.35 -0.98
N GLY A 409 -3.26 -23.80 -1.75
CA GLY A 409 -3.13 -25.18 -2.22
C GLY A 409 -2.91 -26.23 -1.12
N THR A 410 -2.51 -25.81 0.09
CA THR A 410 -2.41 -26.70 1.25
C THR A 410 -3.78 -27.23 1.66
N THR A 411 -4.85 -26.46 1.39
CA THR A 411 -6.24 -26.84 1.68
C THR A 411 -6.80 -27.70 0.54
N PRO A 412 -7.24 -28.95 0.80
CA PRO A 412 -7.58 -29.91 -0.26
C PRO A 412 -8.78 -29.51 -1.12
N GLN A 413 -9.71 -28.72 -0.57
CA GLN A 413 -10.89 -28.18 -1.27
C GLN A 413 -10.53 -27.06 -2.26
N LEU A 414 -9.47 -26.29 -1.96
CA LEU A 414 -9.06 -25.17 -2.80
C LEU A 414 -8.07 -25.58 -3.91
N ARG A 415 -7.60 -26.84 -3.95
CA ARG A 415 -6.58 -27.28 -4.91
C ARG A 415 -6.98 -27.06 -6.38
N ALA A 416 -8.25 -27.23 -6.72
CA ALA A 416 -8.75 -26.96 -8.07
C ALA A 416 -8.58 -25.47 -8.42
N VAL A 417 -8.99 -24.58 -7.49
CA VAL A 417 -8.81 -23.13 -7.62
C VAL A 417 -7.33 -22.75 -7.68
N THR A 418 -6.51 -23.28 -6.77
CA THR A 418 -5.06 -23.07 -6.76
C THR A 418 -4.42 -23.42 -8.09
N LEU A 419 -4.78 -24.57 -8.69
CA LEU A 419 -4.23 -24.95 -9.98
C LEU A 419 -4.60 -23.93 -11.07
N ARG A 420 -5.85 -23.47 -11.09
CA ARG A 420 -6.31 -22.45 -12.04
C ARG A 420 -5.58 -21.12 -11.82
N LEU A 421 -5.39 -20.69 -10.57
CA LEU A 421 -4.63 -19.48 -10.24
C LEU A 421 -3.15 -19.59 -10.65
N LEU A 422 -2.51 -20.74 -10.42
CA LEU A 422 -1.13 -21.00 -10.88
C LEU A 422 -1.04 -20.95 -12.42
N THR A 423 -2.06 -21.46 -13.12
CA THR A 423 -2.14 -21.42 -14.57
C THR A 423 -2.25 -19.98 -15.06
N SER A 424 -3.16 -19.18 -14.50
CA SER A 424 -3.30 -17.76 -14.83
C SER A 424 -2.06 -16.93 -14.49
N LEU A 425 -1.33 -17.27 -13.43
CA LEU A 425 -0.07 -16.59 -13.10
C LEU A 425 1.04 -16.97 -14.09
N TRP A 426 1.12 -18.24 -14.47
CA TRP A 426 2.06 -18.72 -15.49
C TRP A 426 1.84 -18.05 -16.85
N GLU A 427 0.58 -17.84 -17.26
CA GLU A 427 0.25 -17.14 -18.50
C GLU A 427 0.88 -15.73 -18.57
N LYS A 428 1.00 -15.07 -17.42
CA LYS A 428 1.69 -13.77 -17.29
C LYS A 428 3.21 -13.94 -17.19
N GLN A 429 3.68 -14.97 -16.47
CA GLN A 429 5.08 -15.14 -16.11
C GLN A 429 5.52 -16.61 -16.21
N ASP A 430 6.19 -16.94 -17.31
CA ASP A 430 6.58 -18.32 -17.64
C ASP A 430 7.44 -19.03 -16.59
N ARG A 431 8.21 -18.27 -15.80
CA ARG A 431 9.06 -18.82 -14.73
C ARG A 431 8.30 -19.64 -13.68
N VAL A 432 6.97 -19.48 -13.62
CA VAL A 432 6.09 -20.21 -12.69
C VAL A 432 5.81 -21.63 -13.19
N TYR A 433 6.12 -21.93 -14.46
CA TYR A 433 5.85 -23.23 -15.07
C TYR A 433 6.36 -24.44 -14.27
N PRO A 434 7.61 -24.46 -13.74
CA PRO A 434 8.09 -25.60 -12.96
C PRO A 434 7.20 -25.91 -11.76
N GLU A 435 6.67 -24.89 -11.09
CA GLU A 435 5.80 -25.06 -9.93
C GLU A 435 4.38 -25.46 -10.33
N LEU A 436 3.88 -24.94 -11.45
CA LEU A 436 2.62 -25.40 -12.04
C LEU A 436 2.71 -26.89 -12.42
N GLN A 437 3.77 -27.29 -13.12
CA GLN A 437 4.01 -28.67 -13.53
C GLN A 437 4.14 -29.60 -12.32
N ARG A 438 4.90 -29.19 -11.29
CA ARG A 438 5.01 -29.92 -10.02
C ARG A 438 3.65 -30.09 -9.35
N PHE A 439 2.84 -29.03 -9.28
CA PHE A 439 1.51 -29.08 -8.64
C PHE A 439 0.52 -29.95 -9.40
N MET A 440 0.58 -29.99 -10.74
CA MET A 440 -0.23 -30.89 -11.58
C MET A 440 0.21 -32.35 -11.51
N ALA A 441 1.51 -32.60 -11.37
CA ALA A 441 2.09 -33.94 -11.28
C ALA A 441 1.87 -34.57 -9.90
N MET A 442 1.62 -33.77 -8.86
CA MET A 442 1.21 -34.29 -7.56
C MET A 442 -0.05 -35.13 -7.72
N SER A 443 0.03 -36.41 -7.33
CA SER A 443 -1.13 -37.26 -7.26
C SER A 443 -2.07 -36.69 -6.18
N TRP A 444 -3.16 -36.07 -6.61
CA TRP A 444 -4.26 -35.74 -5.72
C TRP A 444 -5.01 -37.04 -5.41
N ALA A 445 -4.37 -37.93 -4.65
CA ALA A 445 -4.96 -39.19 -4.24
C ALA A 445 -6.36 -38.92 -3.66
N PRO A 446 -7.36 -39.74 -4.00
CA PRO A 446 -8.67 -39.62 -3.39
C PRO A 446 -8.50 -39.88 -1.89
N SER A 447 -8.60 -38.82 -1.09
CA SER A 447 -8.74 -39.02 0.34
C SER A 447 -10.04 -39.78 0.54
N LEU A 448 -10.04 -40.80 1.42
CA LEU A 448 -11.21 -41.61 1.75
C LEU A 448 -12.44 -40.78 2.21
N SER A 449 -12.22 -39.49 2.51
CA SER A 449 -13.20 -38.49 2.94
C SER A 449 -13.59 -37.43 1.89
N ALA A 450 -12.98 -37.41 0.69
CA ALA A 450 -13.30 -36.37 -0.31
C ALA A 450 -14.61 -36.68 -1.05
N SER A 451 -15.55 -35.72 -1.02
CA SER A 451 -16.76 -35.74 -1.85
C SER A 451 -16.41 -35.95 -3.33
N LYS A 452 -17.28 -36.67 -4.06
CA LYS A 452 -17.16 -36.88 -5.52
C LYS A 452 -17.06 -35.55 -6.28
N GLU A 453 -17.71 -34.50 -5.81
CA GLU A 453 -17.70 -33.17 -6.41
C GLU A 453 -16.30 -32.53 -6.38
N VAL A 454 -15.62 -32.58 -5.24
CA VAL A 454 -14.26 -32.02 -5.09
C VAL A 454 -13.25 -32.76 -5.97
N GLN A 455 -13.45 -34.05 -6.20
CA GLN A 455 -12.63 -34.79 -7.18
C GLN A 455 -12.94 -34.37 -8.61
N TRP A 456 -14.20 -34.04 -8.90
CA TRP A 456 -14.60 -33.54 -10.22
C TRP A 456 -13.98 -32.19 -10.54
N GLU A 457 -14.06 -31.25 -9.61
CA GLU A 457 -13.48 -29.91 -9.76
C GLU A 457 -11.97 -29.98 -10.06
N LYS A 458 -11.26 -30.87 -9.37
CA LYS A 458 -9.81 -31.09 -9.59
C LYS A 458 -9.51 -31.60 -11.00
N LEU A 459 -10.28 -32.58 -11.48
CA LEU A 459 -10.06 -33.16 -12.80
C LEU A 459 -10.40 -32.17 -13.92
N ILE A 460 -11.48 -31.39 -13.76
CA ILE A 460 -11.83 -30.29 -14.67
C ILE A 460 -10.74 -29.21 -14.66
N ALA A 461 -10.26 -28.80 -13.49
CA ALA A 461 -9.20 -27.81 -13.38
C ALA A 461 -7.92 -28.30 -14.08
N LYS A 462 -7.51 -29.56 -13.87
CA LYS A 462 -6.35 -30.17 -14.54
C LYS A 462 -6.51 -30.16 -16.05
N ALA A 463 -7.65 -30.60 -16.55
CA ALA A 463 -7.93 -30.64 -17.98
C ALA A 463 -7.93 -29.22 -18.60
N ALA A 464 -8.52 -28.24 -17.92
CA ALA A 464 -8.52 -26.85 -18.35
C ALA A 464 -7.09 -26.27 -18.37
N SER A 465 -6.29 -26.56 -17.35
CA SER A 465 -4.89 -26.09 -17.27
C SER A 465 -4.01 -26.70 -18.36
N ILE A 466 -4.16 -28.00 -18.63
CA ILE A 466 -3.49 -28.67 -19.76
C ILE A 466 -3.85 -27.99 -21.08
N ARG A 467 -5.15 -27.73 -21.32
CA ARG A 467 -5.62 -27.03 -22.52
C ARG A 467 -4.96 -25.67 -22.66
N ASP A 468 -4.94 -24.88 -21.60
CA ASP A 468 -4.43 -23.51 -21.61
C ASP A 468 -2.90 -23.50 -21.84
N ILE A 469 -2.16 -24.47 -21.28
CA ILE A 469 -0.73 -24.65 -21.54
C ILE A 469 -0.47 -24.93 -23.03
N CYS A 470 -1.22 -25.89 -23.60
CA CYS A 470 -1.10 -26.24 -25.02
C CYS A 470 -1.45 -25.08 -25.95
N LYS A 471 -2.42 -24.23 -25.58
CA LYS A 471 -2.83 -23.06 -26.37
C LYS A 471 -1.84 -21.92 -26.29
N GLN A 472 -1.37 -21.59 -25.09
CA GLN A 472 -0.59 -20.38 -24.86
C GLN A 472 0.87 -20.54 -25.29
N ARG A 473 1.48 -21.72 -25.05
CA ARG A 473 2.90 -21.98 -25.37
C ARG A 473 3.12 -23.38 -25.96
N PRO A 474 2.58 -23.66 -27.15
CA PRO A 474 2.62 -25.01 -27.75
C PRO A 474 4.05 -25.55 -27.92
N TYR A 475 4.99 -24.74 -28.40
CA TYR A 475 6.37 -25.19 -28.68
C TYR A 475 7.24 -25.41 -27.44
N GLN A 476 6.96 -24.71 -26.33
CA GLN A 476 7.80 -24.77 -25.13
C GLN A 476 7.37 -25.88 -24.19
N HIS A 477 6.07 -25.96 -23.91
CA HIS A 477 5.51 -26.82 -22.85
C HIS A 477 4.45 -27.79 -23.38
N GLY A 478 4.01 -27.63 -24.62
CA GLY A 478 2.90 -28.39 -25.18
C GLY A 478 3.18 -29.88 -25.35
N ALA A 479 4.40 -30.25 -25.77
CA ALA A 479 4.79 -31.65 -25.93
C ALA A 479 4.79 -32.41 -24.59
N ASP A 480 5.23 -31.76 -23.51
CA ASP A 480 5.24 -32.33 -22.15
C ASP A 480 3.84 -32.69 -21.65
N MET A 481 2.80 -32.04 -22.19
CA MET A 481 1.41 -32.30 -21.80
C MET A 481 0.81 -33.56 -22.43
N LEU A 482 1.44 -34.15 -23.45
CA LEU A 482 0.87 -35.31 -24.17
C LEU A 482 0.57 -36.52 -23.26
N ALA A 483 1.46 -36.81 -22.30
CA ALA A 483 1.25 -37.87 -21.33
C ALA A 483 0.03 -37.59 -20.44
N ALA A 484 -0.11 -36.34 -19.97
CA ALA A 484 -1.24 -35.93 -19.15
C ALA A 484 -2.56 -35.91 -19.92
N ILE A 485 -2.54 -35.54 -21.22
CA ILE A 485 -3.71 -35.61 -22.09
C ILE A 485 -4.17 -37.06 -22.26
N SER A 486 -3.26 -37.96 -22.61
CA SER A 486 -3.57 -39.39 -22.75
C SER A 486 -4.13 -39.96 -21.44
N GLN A 487 -3.55 -39.58 -20.29
CA GLN A 487 -4.05 -39.98 -18.97
C GLN A 487 -5.51 -39.55 -18.76
N VAL A 488 -5.83 -38.27 -18.96
CA VAL A 488 -7.20 -37.75 -18.75
C VAL A 488 -8.20 -38.45 -19.67
N LEU A 489 -7.85 -38.67 -20.95
CA LEU A 489 -8.72 -39.39 -21.89
C LEU A 489 -8.98 -40.84 -21.48
N ASN A 490 -7.99 -41.49 -20.85
CA ASN A 490 -8.15 -42.87 -20.36
C ASN A 490 -9.02 -42.92 -19.09
N GLU A 491 -8.95 -41.90 -18.24
CA GLU A 491 -9.69 -41.82 -16.99
C GLU A 491 -11.15 -41.34 -17.18
N CYS A 492 -11.43 -40.56 -18.24
CA CYS A 492 -12.71 -39.89 -18.49
C CYS A 492 -13.62 -40.64 -19.49
N THR A 493 -14.07 -41.84 -19.15
CA THR A 493 -14.90 -42.69 -20.02
C THR A 493 -16.41 -42.63 -19.75
N LYS A 494 -16.82 -42.13 -18.58
CA LYS A 494 -18.26 -42.06 -18.20
C LYS A 494 -18.97 -40.86 -18.85
N PRO A 495 -20.31 -40.88 -18.95
CA PRO A 495 -21.07 -39.78 -19.58
C PRO A 495 -20.90 -38.43 -18.89
N ASP A 496 -20.76 -38.41 -17.56
CA ASP A 496 -20.56 -37.21 -16.73
C ASP A 496 -19.15 -36.60 -16.86
N GLN A 497 -18.22 -37.27 -17.56
CA GLN A 497 -16.80 -36.87 -17.67
C GLN A 497 -16.45 -36.26 -19.03
N ALA A 498 -17.47 -35.95 -19.84
CA ALA A 498 -17.27 -35.43 -21.19
C ALA A 498 -16.49 -34.09 -21.18
N THR A 499 -16.72 -33.23 -20.19
CA THR A 499 -16.09 -31.91 -20.10
C THR A 499 -14.56 -31.98 -19.98
N PRO A 500 -13.96 -32.69 -19.00
CA PRO A 500 -12.50 -32.80 -18.92
C PRO A 500 -11.88 -33.47 -20.17
N ALA A 501 -12.53 -34.49 -20.74
CA ALA A 501 -12.05 -35.11 -21.99
C ALA A 501 -12.09 -34.13 -23.17
N ALA A 502 -13.15 -33.33 -23.31
CA ALA A 502 -13.23 -32.30 -24.34
C ALA A 502 -12.17 -31.21 -24.18
N LEU A 503 -11.90 -30.78 -22.95
CA LEU A 503 -10.87 -29.77 -22.66
C LEU A 503 -9.47 -30.22 -23.11
N VAL A 504 -9.06 -31.46 -22.81
CA VAL A 504 -7.76 -31.96 -23.25
C VAL A 504 -7.70 -32.22 -24.76
N LEU A 505 -8.82 -32.58 -25.40
CA LEU A 505 -8.92 -32.64 -26.88
C LEU A 505 -8.77 -31.26 -27.52
N GLN A 506 -9.31 -30.19 -26.90
CA GLN A 506 -9.04 -28.82 -27.34
C GLN A 506 -7.56 -28.44 -27.19
N GLY A 507 -6.88 -28.98 -26.18
CA GLY A 507 -5.42 -28.88 -26.03
C GLY A 507 -4.69 -29.55 -27.21
N LEU A 508 -5.05 -30.80 -27.55
CA LEU A 508 -4.51 -31.51 -28.71
C LEU A 508 -4.77 -30.80 -30.02
N HIS A 509 -5.97 -30.26 -30.20
CA HIS A 509 -6.30 -29.42 -31.35
C HIS A 509 -5.29 -28.27 -31.46
N ALA A 510 -5.02 -27.54 -30.38
CA ALA A 510 -4.06 -26.44 -30.39
C ALA A 510 -2.64 -26.91 -30.74
N LEU A 511 -2.21 -28.07 -30.24
CA LEU A 511 -0.91 -28.66 -30.59
C LEU A 511 -0.81 -29.08 -32.06
N CYS A 512 -1.87 -29.66 -32.62
CA CYS A 512 -1.94 -30.01 -34.03
C CYS A 512 -1.98 -28.77 -34.92
N GLN A 513 -2.73 -27.74 -34.52
CA GLN A 513 -2.81 -26.46 -35.22
C GLN A 513 -1.46 -25.72 -35.23
N ALA A 514 -0.69 -25.81 -34.14
CA ALA A 514 0.66 -25.28 -34.04
C ALA A 514 1.74 -26.19 -34.65
N GLU A 515 1.34 -27.32 -35.26
CA GLU A 515 2.23 -28.33 -35.86
C GLU A 515 3.27 -28.94 -34.90
N VAL A 516 3.04 -28.84 -33.58
CA VAL A 516 3.87 -29.50 -32.56
C VAL A 516 3.68 -31.01 -32.59
N VAL A 517 2.48 -31.46 -32.98
CA VAL A 517 2.12 -32.88 -33.04
C VAL A 517 1.37 -33.16 -34.34
N CYS A 518 1.74 -34.26 -35.01
CA CYS A 518 1.05 -34.67 -36.24
C CYS A 518 -0.37 -35.18 -35.94
N ILE A 519 -1.35 -34.61 -36.65
CA ILE A 519 -2.76 -35.00 -36.53
C ILE A 519 -3.00 -36.49 -36.85
N ARG A 520 -2.25 -37.05 -37.81
CA ARG A 520 -2.40 -38.46 -38.20
C ARG A 520 -1.91 -39.40 -37.11
N SER A 521 -0.70 -39.20 -36.60
CA SER A 521 -0.17 -40.06 -35.54
C SER A 521 -1.02 -39.96 -34.27
N THR A 522 -1.48 -38.74 -33.96
CA THR A 522 -2.42 -38.47 -32.85
C THR A 522 -3.72 -39.25 -33.03
N TRP A 523 -4.35 -39.18 -34.21
CA TRP A 523 -5.58 -39.92 -34.47
C TRP A 523 -5.38 -41.43 -34.44
N ASN A 524 -4.28 -41.94 -35.00
CA ASN A 524 -3.98 -43.37 -34.95
C ASN A 524 -3.85 -43.87 -33.50
N ALA A 525 -3.31 -43.05 -32.59
CA ALA A 525 -3.20 -43.37 -31.17
C ALA A 525 -4.54 -43.28 -30.42
N LEU A 526 -5.43 -42.36 -30.80
CA LEU A 526 -6.69 -42.08 -30.09
C LEU A 526 -7.91 -42.81 -30.66
N SER A 527 -7.89 -43.14 -31.95
CA SER A 527 -8.98 -43.78 -32.70
C SER A 527 -9.52 -45.04 -32.02
N PRO A 528 -8.70 -45.97 -31.49
CA PRO A 528 -9.21 -47.17 -30.81
C PRO A 528 -10.14 -46.88 -29.63
N LYS A 529 -10.08 -45.68 -29.05
CA LYS A 529 -10.85 -45.28 -27.87
C LYS A 529 -11.98 -44.31 -28.19
N LEU A 530 -11.74 -43.38 -29.12
CA LEU A 530 -12.66 -42.28 -29.41
C LEU A 530 -13.54 -42.52 -30.65
N SER A 531 -13.22 -43.52 -31.49
CA SER A 531 -14.00 -43.81 -32.70
C SER A 531 -15.45 -44.22 -32.43
N CYS A 532 -15.71 -44.83 -31.27
CA CYS A 532 -17.04 -45.26 -30.83
C CYS A 532 -17.65 -44.34 -29.76
N ASP A 533 -17.05 -43.17 -29.49
CA ASP A 533 -17.58 -42.24 -28.48
C ASP A 533 -18.87 -41.59 -29.01
N THR A 534 -19.94 -41.66 -28.22
CA THR A 534 -21.27 -41.13 -28.59
C THR A 534 -21.62 -39.85 -27.85
N ARG A 535 -20.73 -39.35 -26.97
CA ARG A 535 -20.99 -38.16 -26.15
C ARG A 535 -20.98 -36.91 -27.04
N PRO A 536 -22.06 -36.09 -27.10
CA PRO A 536 -22.16 -34.97 -28.03
C PRO A 536 -21.01 -33.95 -27.94
N LEU A 537 -20.56 -33.65 -26.72
CA LEU A 537 -19.46 -32.71 -26.50
C LEU A 537 -18.14 -33.21 -27.09
N ILE A 538 -17.87 -34.53 -27.02
CA ILE A 538 -16.67 -35.15 -27.58
C ILE A 538 -16.73 -35.17 -29.09
N LEU A 539 -17.88 -35.57 -29.67
CA LEU A 539 -18.10 -35.56 -31.12
C LEU A 539 -17.91 -34.16 -31.71
N LYS A 540 -18.42 -33.12 -31.03
CA LYS A 540 -18.17 -31.72 -31.41
C LYS A 540 -16.67 -31.41 -31.43
N THR A 541 -15.94 -31.68 -30.35
CA THR A 541 -14.51 -31.36 -30.29
C THR A 541 -13.67 -32.18 -31.27
N LEU A 542 -14.04 -33.43 -31.55
CA LEU A 542 -13.39 -34.24 -32.60
C LEU A 542 -13.64 -33.67 -33.98
N SER A 543 -14.86 -33.19 -34.27
CA SER A 543 -15.16 -32.52 -35.53
C SER A 543 -14.32 -31.25 -35.72
N GLU A 544 -14.13 -30.47 -34.65
CA GLU A 544 -13.23 -29.31 -34.62
C GLU A 544 -11.77 -29.74 -34.89
N LEU A 545 -11.29 -30.82 -34.26
CA LEU A 545 -9.95 -31.38 -34.51
C LEU A 545 -9.75 -31.75 -35.98
N PHE A 546 -10.70 -32.47 -36.59
CA PHE A 546 -10.60 -32.87 -38.00
C PHE A 546 -10.77 -31.71 -38.98
N SER A 547 -11.39 -30.61 -38.55
CA SER A 547 -11.48 -29.40 -39.36
C SER A 547 -10.10 -28.79 -39.67
N LEU A 548 -9.05 -29.17 -38.91
CA LEU A 548 -7.67 -28.77 -39.18
C LEU A 548 -7.01 -29.50 -40.36
N VAL A 549 -7.51 -30.68 -40.74
CA VAL A 549 -6.88 -31.52 -41.78
C VAL A 549 -6.72 -30.79 -43.12
N PRO A 550 -7.72 -30.03 -43.62
CA PRO A 550 -7.58 -29.23 -44.84
C PRO A 550 -6.58 -28.08 -44.73
N SER A 551 -6.34 -27.54 -43.53
CA SER A 551 -5.40 -26.43 -43.32
C SER A 551 -3.95 -26.87 -43.13
N LEU A 552 -3.71 -28.12 -42.73
CA LEU A 552 -2.37 -28.69 -42.50
C LEU A 552 -1.77 -29.29 -43.78
N THR A 553 -1.96 -28.63 -44.93
CA THR A 553 -1.58 -29.18 -46.26
C THR A 553 -0.10 -29.49 -46.32
N VAL A 554 0.23 -30.77 -46.49
CA VAL A 554 1.57 -31.23 -46.83
C VAL A 554 1.49 -31.98 -48.16
N ASN A 555 2.31 -31.61 -49.14
CA ASN A 555 2.36 -32.25 -50.45
C ASN A 555 3.04 -33.62 -50.38
N THR A 556 2.39 -34.61 -49.76
CA THR A 556 2.86 -36.01 -49.72
C THR A 556 1.72 -36.98 -50.03
N ALA A 557 2.01 -38.10 -50.70
CA ALA A 557 1.04 -39.18 -50.96
C ALA A 557 0.46 -39.74 -49.66
N GLU A 558 1.22 -39.63 -48.57
CA GLU A 558 0.73 -39.92 -47.24
C GLU A 558 -0.44 -39.00 -46.89
N TYR A 559 -0.34 -37.66 -46.99
CA TYR A 559 -1.39 -36.68 -46.65
C TYR A 559 -2.76 -37.07 -47.22
N GLU A 560 -2.83 -37.48 -48.50
CA GLU A 560 -4.08 -37.87 -49.16
C GLU A 560 -4.84 -38.98 -48.40
N VAL A 561 -4.18 -40.04 -47.93
CA VAL A 561 -4.81 -41.15 -47.19
C VAL A 561 -5.49 -40.69 -45.88
N GLY A 562 -4.90 -39.70 -45.21
CA GLY A 562 -5.44 -39.15 -43.96
C GLY A 562 -6.62 -38.20 -44.19
N VAL A 563 -6.63 -37.48 -45.31
CA VAL A 563 -7.79 -36.72 -45.78
C VAL A 563 -8.97 -37.66 -46.03
N TRP A 564 -8.73 -38.81 -46.67
CA TRP A 564 -9.77 -39.82 -46.89
C TRP A 564 -10.33 -40.43 -45.61
N SER A 565 -9.47 -40.80 -44.65
CA SER A 565 -9.91 -41.34 -43.35
C SER A 565 -10.71 -40.32 -42.53
N SER A 566 -10.27 -39.06 -42.51
CA SER A 566 -10.98 -37.97 -41.81
C SER A 566 -12.32 -37.66 -42.47
N ARG A 567 -12.37 -37.60 -43.81
CA ARG A 567 -13.62 -37.44 -44.57
C ARG A 567 -14.57 -38.62 -44.37
N HIS A 568 -14.06 -39.86 -44.33
CA HIS A 568 -14.86 -41.05 -44.09
C HIS A 568 -15.47 -41.07 -42.69
N TRP A 569 -14.71 -40.69 -41.66
CA TRP A 569 -15.23 -40.57 -40.30
C TRP A 569 -16.27 -39.46 -40.17
N LEU A 570 -15.99 -38.26 -40.71
CA LEU A 570 -16.96 -37.16 -40.79
C LEU A 570 -18.24 -37.58 -41.51
N PHE A 571 -18.13 -38.36 -42.59
CA PHE A 571 -19.26 -38.85 -43.38
C PHE A 571 -20.07 -39.94 -42.66
N LEU A 572 -19.43 -40.83 -41.89
CA LEU A 572 -20.10 -41.84 -41.09
C LEU A 572 -20.91 -41.23 -39.94
N HIS A 573 -20.36 -40.22 -39.26
CA HIS A 573 -21.03 -39.54 -38.14
C HIS A 573 -21.86 -38.31 -38.57
N TRP A 574 -21.87 -37.94 -39.85
CA TRP A 574 -22.71 -36.86 -40.38
C TRP A 574 -24.21 -37.12 -40.12
N LYS A 575 -24.64 -38.39 -40.15
CA LYS A 575 -26.02 -38.78 -39.81
C LYS A 575 -26.38 -38.50 -38.35
N ASP A 576 -25.45 -38.72 -37.42
CA ASP A 576 -25.64 -38.43 -36.00
C ASP A 576 -25.64 -36.90 -35.74
N PHE A 577 -24.86 -36.15 -36.53
CA PHE A 577 -24.81 -34.68 -36.48
C PHE A 577 -26.09 -34.00 -36.99
N CYS A 578 -26.69 -34.50 -38.07
CA CYS A 578 -27.98 -34.00 -38.56
C CYS A 578 -29.11 -34.19 -37.52
N PHE A 579 -29.02 -35.20 -36.66
CA PHE A 579 -29.98 -35.47 -35.59
C PHE A 579 -29.86 -34.47 -34.41
N LEU A 580 -28.65 -33.97 -34.13
CA LEU A 580 -28.38 -32.97 -33.10
C LEU A 580 -28.76 -31.54 -33.51
N ILE A 581 -28.64 -31.19 -34.81
CA ILE A 581 -29.02 -29.86 -35.34
C ILE A 581 -30.54 -29.71 -35.47
N THR A 582 -31.29 -30.81 -35.52
CA THR A 582 -32.76 -30.80 -35.65
C THR A 582 -33.51 -30.82 -34.31
N PHE A 583 -32.82 -31.02 -33.18
CA PHE A 583 -33.39 -31.02 -31.82
C PHE A 583 -32.53 -30.21 -30.83
N GLY A 584 -32.23 -28.96 -31.19
CA GLY A 584 -31.66 -27.94 -30.31
C GLY A 584 -32.51 -26.68 -30.31
#